data_AF-A0A212DCA5-F1
#
_entry.id   AF-A0A212DCA5-F1
#
_cell.length_a   1.000
_cell.length_b   1.000
_cell.length_c   1.000
_cell.angle_alpha   90.00
_cell.angle_beta   90.00
_cell.angle_gamma   90.00
#
_symmetry.space_group_name_H-M   'P 1'
#
loop_
_entity.id
_entity.type
_entity.pdbx_description
1 polymer ?
#
loop_
_entity_poly.entity_id
_entity_poly.type
_entity_poly.pdbx_seq_one_letter_code
_entity_poly.pdbx_strand_id
1 'polypeptide(L)'
;MSRLGPPQEPVGNSLIDDAKARLKKHDFGTEYSHCSSNRCSILLPLLPKDGKLYLLFTLRSEKKDMWITPVVGFIDPNFEARPNPDEVKNVFLVPLEYFLRPCVYHQSHVTRCGRHVIAHCFEYTDPEDGATYHIRGLTARCAVFTALVILGRKPSFEVDFNLSNLIPPSEESFLKPQKHAVSKL
;
A
#
# COMPACT_ATOMS: atom_id res chain seq x y z
N MET A 1 -48.35 17.94 3.12
CA MET A 1 -47.05 18.64 2.93
C MET A 1 -45.99 17.86 3.69
N SER A 2 -45.35 16.90 3.02
CA SER A 2 -44.33 16.03 3.60
C SER A 2 -43.07 16.84 3.88
N ARG A 3 -42.56 16.81 5.12
CA ARG A 3 -41.28 17.45 5.47
C ARG A 3 -40.15 16.76 4.70
N LEU A 4 -39.47 17.50 3.82
CA LEU A 4 -38.17 17.12 3.27
C LEU A 4 -37.20 16.96 4.44
N GLY A 5 -36.70 15.73 4.64
CA GLY A 5 -35.61 15.47 5.57
C GLY A 5 -34.35 16.22 5.12
N PRO A 6 -33.40 16.48 6.05
CA PRO A 6 -32.13 17.10 5.70
C PRO A 6 -31.39 16.27 4.64
N PRO A 7 -30.57 16.89 3.78
CA PRO A 7 -29.77 16.15 2.81
C PRO A 7 -28.95 15.09 3.54
N GLN A 8 -29.12 13.82 3.18
CA GLN A 8 -28.17 12.81 3.62
C GLN A 8 -26.84 13.15 2.96
N GLU A 9 -25.84 13.50 3.77
CA GLU A 9 -24.48 13.57 3.28
C GLU A 9 -24.15 12.23 2.62
N PRO A 10 -23.52 12.23 1.43
CA PRO A 10 -23.17 10.98 0.78
C PRO A 10 -22.25 10.22 1.73
N VAL A 11 -22.65 9.01 2.10
CA VAL A 11 -21.95 8.10 3.04
C VAL A 11 -20.44 8.01 2.75
N GLY A 12 -20.03 8.24 1.51
CA GLY A 12 -18.63 8.31 1.09
C GLY A 12 -17.81 9.43 1.74
N ASN A 13 -18.38 10.60 2.03
CA ASN A 13 -17.64 11.73 2.61
C ASN A 13 -17.18 11.42 4.05
N SER A 14 -18.07 10.90 4.89
CA SER A 14 -17.74 10.50 6.26
C SER A 14 -16.68 9.40 6.30
N LEU A 15 -16.73 8.44 5.38
CA LEU A 15 -15.74 7.35 5.30
C LEU A 15 -14.35 7.88 4.93
N ILE A 16 -14.27 8.78 3.95
CA ILE A 16 -13.01 9.40 3.52
C ILE A 16 -12.42 10.23 4.66
N ASP A 17 -13.23 10.99 5.38
CA ASP A 17 -12.76 11.86 6.45
C ASP A 17 -12.25 11.06 7.66
N ASP A 18 -12.90 9.95 8.00
CA ASP A 18 -12.40 9.01 9.00
C ASP A 18 -11.06 8.38 8.58
N ALA A 19 -10.94 8.00 7.31
CA ALA A 19 -9.69 7.47 6.77
C ALA A 19 -8.56 8.51 6.81
N LYS A 20 -8.83 9.76 6.40
CA LYS A 20 -7.87 10.88 6.50
C LYS A 20 -7.43 11.11 7.95
N ALA A 21 -8.37 11.10 8.90
CA ALA A 21 -8.07 11.32 10.31
C ALA A 21 -7.12 10.25 10.89
N ARG A 22 -7.28 8.99 10.45
CA ARG A 22 -6.39 7.87 10.85
C ARG A 22 -5.01 7.97 10.18
N LEU A 23 -4.97 8.30 8.89
CA LEU A 23 -3.74 8.45 8.12
C LEU A 23 -2.87 9.60 8.61
N LYS A 24 -3.47 10.71 9.08
CA LYS A 24 -2.73 11.89 9.56
C LYS A 24 -1.77 11.60 10.72
N LYS A 25 -2.02 10.54 11.50
CA LYS A 25 -1.12 10.09 12.58
C LYS A 25 0.16 9.43 12.07
N HIS A 26 0.22 9.13 10.79
CA HIS A 26 1.30 8.40 10.11
C HIS A 26 1.86 9.22 8.94
N ASP A 27 1.56 10.52 8.90
CA ASP A 27 2.11 11.46 7.93
C ASP A 27 3.44 12.01 8.43
N PHE A 28 4.52 11.60 7.78
CA PHE A 28 5.89 12.04 8.06
C PHE A 28 6.34 13.18 7.12
N GLY A 29 5.45 13.66 6.25
CA GLY A 29 5.74 14.74 5.31
C GLY A 29 7.02 14.51 4.51
N THR A 30 7.98 15.43 4.67
CA THR A 30 9.26 15.43 3.95
C THR A 30 10.44 15.05 4.83
N GLU A 31 10.20 14.49 6.02
CA GLU A 31 11.23 14.21 7.02
C GLU A 31 12.40 13.41 6.44
N TYR A 32 12.15 12.41 5.59
CA TYR A 32 13.18 11.57 4.97
C TYR A 32 13.52 11.96 3.52
N SER A 33 13.18 13.17 3.11
CA SER A 33 13.43 13.69 1.74
C SER A 33 14.92 13.82 1.38
N HIS A 34 15.80 13.78 2.37
CA HIS A 34 17.24 13.98 2.20
C HIS A 34 18.08 12.67 2.26
N CYS A 35 17.51 11.53 2.64
CA CYS A 35 18.29 10.32 2.96
C CYS A 35 18.86 9.53 1.76
N SER A 36 18.51 9.85 0.51
CA SER A 36 19.08 9.18 -0.66
C SER A 36 18.96 10.01 -1.94
N SER A 37 19.89 9.81 -2.88
CA SER A 37 19.88 10.42 -4.21
C SER A 37 19.03 9.63 -5.23
N ASN A 38 18.84 8.32 -5.02
CA ASN A 38 18.02 7.45 -5.89
C ASN A 38 16.62 7.26 -5.30
N ARG A 39 15.70 8.18 -5.62
CA ARG A 39 14.35 8.26 -5.05
C ARG A 39 13.27 7.93 -6.06
N CYS A 40 12.22 7.27 -5.60
CA CYS A 40 10.97 7.10 -6.30
C CYS A 40 9.81 7.36 -5.34
N SER A 41 8.72 7.89 -5.87
CA SER A 41 7.46 8.02 -5.13
C SER A 41 6.45 7.06 -5.73
N ILE A 42 5.66 6.43 -4.88
CA ILE A 42 4.51 5.61 -5.31
C ILE A 42 3.24 6.22 -4.75
N LEU A 43 2.20 6.27 -5.58
CA LEU A 43 0.86 6.60 -5.14
C LEU A 43 0.16 5.32 -4.66
N LEU A 44 -0.54 5.40 -3.53
CA LEU A 44 -1.48 4.40 -3.03
C LEU A 44 -2.89 4.97 -3.22
N PRO A 45 -3.48 4.84 -4.43
CA PRO A 45 -4.75 5.45 -4.79
C PRO A 45 -5.93 4.71 -4.14
N LEU A 46 -6.64 5.39 -3.25
CA LEU A 46 -7.86 4.91 -2.59
C LEU A 46 -9.09 5.43 -3.31
N LEU A 47 -9.87 4.51 -3.87
CA LEU A 47 -11.15 4.79 -4.52
C LEU A 47 -12.32 4.42 -3.59
N PRO A 48 -13.15 5.39 -3.17
CA PRO A 48 -14.41 5.10 -2.52
C PRO A 48 -15.43 4.61 -3.56
N LYS A 49 -15.96 3.40 -3.37
CA LYS A 49 -16.99 2.79 -4.22
C LYS A 49 -17.90 1.90 -3.38
N ASP A 50 -19.21 1.97 -3.56
CA ASP A 50 -20.20 1.11 -2.88
C ASP A 50 -20.05 1.06 -1.35
N GLY A 51 -19.73 2.19 -0.71
CA GLY A 51 -19.53 2.28 0.74
C GLY A 51 -18.25 1.59 1.26
N LYS A 52 -17.33 1.22 0.37
CA LYS A 52 -16.04 0.59 0.69
C LYS A 52 -14.90 1.36 0.03
N LEU A 53 -13.68 1.15 0.53
CA LEU A 53 -12.46 1.64 -0.11
C LEU A 53 -11.79 0.53 -0.90
N TYR A 54 -11.29 0.89 -2.07
CA TYR A 54 -10.52 0.02 -2.95
C TYR A 54 -9.15 0.64 -3.17
N LEU A 55 -8.11 -0.19 -3.23
CA LEU A 55 -6.80 0.24 -3.75
C LEU A 55 -6.76 -0.04 -5.25
N LEU A 56 -6.35 0.97 -6.02
CA LEU A 56 -6.11 0.84 -7.46
C LEU A 56 -4.66 0.41 -7.72
N PHE A 57 -4.49 -0.65 -8.51
CA PHE A 57 -3.18 -1.24 -8.82
C PHE A 57 -2.90 -1.18 -10.32
N THR A 58 -1.61 -1.17 -10.66
CA THR A 58 -1.11 -1.32 -12.04
C THR A 58 -0.17 -2.52 -12.11
N LEU A 59 -0.12 -3.18 -13.27
CA LEU A 59 0.80 -4.30 -13.54
C LEU A 59 1.97 -3.83 -14.41
N ARG A 60 3.20 -3.93 -13.90
CA ARG A 60 4.44 -3.44 -14.56
C ARG A 60 5.67 -4.35 -14.32
N SER A 61 6.78 -4.06 -15.00
CA SER A 61 8.09 -4.76 -14.86
C SER A 61 8.85 -4.43 -13.56
N GLU A 62 9.72 -5.33 -13.12
CA GLU A 62 10.54 -5.18 -11.91
C GLU A 62 11.67 -4.13 -12.05
N LYS A 63 11.98 -3.43 -10.95
CA LYS A 63 13.14 -2.53 -10.81
C LYS A 63 13.80 -2.77 -9.44
N LYS A 64 15.13 -2.68 -9.36
CA LYS A 64 15.92 -2.90 -8.13
C LYS A 64 16.33 -1.60 -7.44
N ASP A 65 16.50 -1.72 -6.12
CA ASP A 65 17.16 -0.83 -5.14
C ASP A 65 16.97 0.69 -5.32
N MET A 66 15.88 1.16 -4.72
CA MET A 66 15.46 2.56 -4.74
C MET A 66 14.84 2.93 -3.40
N TRP A 67 15.07 4.14 -2.91
CA TRP A 67 14.29 4.67 -1.79
C TRP A 67 12.88 5.01 -2.28
N ILE A 68 11.87 4.43 -1.64
CA ILE A 68 10.48 4.58 -2.06
C ILE A 68 9.72 5.38 -1.01
N THR A 69 9.13 6.51 -1.40
CA THR A 69 8.23 7.31 -0.58
C THR A 69 6.78 7.00 -0.96
N PRO A 70 6.03 6.24 -0.14
CA PRO A 70 4.62 5.99 -0.40
C PRO A 70 3.77 7.23 -0.03
N VAL A 71 2.84 7.59 -0.91
CA VAL A 71 1.88 8.68 -0.71
C VAL A 71 0.47 8.11 -0.87
N VAL A 72 -0.41 8.32 0.10
CA VAL A 72 -1.81 7.91 0.01
C VAL A 72 -2.64 9.04 -0.59
N GLY A 73 -3.41 8.74 -1.64
CA GLY A 73 -4.29 9.71 -2.29
C GLY A 73 -5.70 9.18 -2.42
N PHE A 74 -6.70 10.04 -2.20
CA PHE A 74 -8.10 9.70 -2.43
C PHE A 74 -8.49 10.10 -3.86
N ILE A 75 -9.09 9.18 -4.59
CA ILE A 75 -9.48 9.34 -5.99
C ILE A 75 -10.93 9.79 -6.07
N ASP A 76 -11.23 10.67 -7.02
CA ASP A 76 -12.61 11.10 -7.32
C ASP A 76 -13.46 9.88 -7.74
N PRO A 77 -14.68 9.70 -7.22
CA PRO A 77 -15.54 8.58 -7.60
C PRO A 77 -15.84 8.48 -9.10
N ASN A 78 -15.79 9.61 -9.82
CA ASN A 78 -16.05 9.69 -11.27
C ASN A 78 -14.78 9.47 -12.11
N PHE A 79 -13.65 9.15 -11.49
CA PHE A 79 -12.40 8.88 -12.20
C PHE A 79 -12.50 7.60 -13.03
N GLU A 80 -12.13 7.70 -14.31
CA GLU A 80 -11.99 6.56 -15.21
C GLU A 80 -10.52 6.34 -15.58
N ALA A 81 -10.00 5.14 -15.28
CA ALA A 81 -8.63 4.79 -15.60
C ALA A 81 -8.43 4.64 -17.13
N ARG A 82 -7.45 5.36 -17.68
CA ARG A 82 -7.04 5.26 -19.09
C ARG A 82 -5.59 4.78 -19.16
N PRO A 83 -5.32 3.46 -19.16
CA PRO A 83 -3.96 2.93 -19.12
C PRO A 83 -3.17 3.29 -20.37
N ASN A 84 -1.92 3.72 -20.19
CA ASN A 84 -0.96 3.83 -21.28
C ASN A 84 -0.38 2.43 -21.59
N PRO A 85 -0.65 1.84 -22.78
CA PRO A 85 -0.23 0.48 -23.09
C PRO A 85 1.30 0.30 -23.16
N ASP A 86 2.07 1.38 -23.35
CA ASP A 86 3.53 1.32 -23.37
C ASP A 86 4.12 1.01 -21.99
N GLU A 87 3.38 1.30 -20.92
CA GLU A 87 3.86 1.21 -19.54
C GLU A 87 3.01 0.28 -18.66
N VAL A 88 1.69 0.32 -18.84
CA VAL A 88 0.71 -0.31 -17.96
C VAL A 88 -0.10 -1.31 -18.76
N LYS A 89 0.11 -2.59 -18.45
CA LYS A 89 -0.62 -3.69 -19.11
C LYS A 89 -2.10 -3.70 -18.70
N ASN A 90 -2.38 -3.48 -17.41
CA ASN A 90 -3.75 -3.48 -16.90
C ASN A 90 -3.88 -2.64 -15.61
N VAL A 91 -5.11 -2.24 -15.31
CA VAL A 91 -5.53 -1.53 -14.08
C VAL A 91 -6.67 -2.31 -13.45
N PHE A 92 -6.59 -2.57 -12.14
CA PHE A 92 -7.61 -3.31 -11.41
C PHE A 92 -7.78 -2.77 -9.99
N LEU A 93 -8.94 -3.05 -9.39
CA LEU A 93 -9.31 -2.61 -8.05
C LEU A 93 -9.38 -3.79 -7.09
N VAL A 94 -8.86 -3.62 -5.88
CA VAL A 94 -8.96 -4.63 -4.82
C VAL A 94 -9.60 -3.99 -3.58
N PRO A 95 -10.66 -4.58 -3.00
CA PRO A 95 -11.24 -4.08 -1.76
C PRO A 95 -10.17 -4.00 -0.67
N LEU A 96 -10.08 -2.88 0.04
CA LEU A 96 -9.05 -2.68 1.07
C LEU A 96 -9.14 -3.74 2.19
N GLU A 97 -10.34 -4.23 2.49
CA GLU A 97 -10.58 -5.30 3.45
C GLU A 97 -9.95 -6.65 3.05
N TYR A 98 -9.74 -6.89 1.75
CA TYR A 98 -9.10 -8.10 1.24
C TYR A 98 -7.70 -8.29 1.83
N PHE A 99 -6.97 -7.20 2.08
CA PHE A 99 -5.63 -7.24 2.63
C PHE A 99 -5.58 -7.55 4.13
N LEU A 100 -6.72 -7.66 4.82
CA LEU A 100 -6.79 -8.14 6.20
C LEU A 100 -7.37 -9.56 6.28
N ARG A 101 -8.28 -9.89 5.37
CA ARG A 101 -8.99 -11.18 5.32
C ARG A 101 -9.07 -11.67 3.86
N PRO A 102 -7.94 -12.12 3.29
CA PRO A 102 -7.89 -12.60 1.92
C PRO A 102 -8.54 -13.97 1.79
N CYS A 103 -9.06 -14.26 0.61
CA CYS A 103 -9.56 -15.60 0.27
C CYS A 103 -8.40 -16.55 -0.07
N VAL A 104 -7.39 -16.05 -0.78
CA VAL A 104 -6.18 -16.81 -1.15
C VAL A 104 -4.95 -16.00 -0.74
N TYR A 105 -4.16 -16.58 0.17
CA TYR A 105 -2.98 -15.93 0.74
C TYR A 105 -1.93 -16.96 1.15
N HIS A 106 -0.68 -16.62 0.84
CA HIS A 106 0.50 -17.37 1.20
C HIS A 106 1.52 -16.43 1.85
N GLN A 107 2.21 -16.92 2.88
CA GLN A 107 3.31 -16.19 3.50
C GLN A 107 4.57 -17.05 3.56
N SER A 108 5.71 -16.40 3.39
CA SER A 108 7.02 -17.03 3.55
C SER A 108 7.93 -16.14 4.38
N HIS A 109 8.81 -16.75 5.17
CA HIS A 109 9.79 -16.03 5.97
C HIS A 109 11.07 -15.92 5.14
N VAL A 110 11.50 -14.71 4.85
CA VAL A 110 12.68 -14.43 4.03
C VAL A 110 13.66 -13.62 4.85
N THR A 111 14.94 -14.01 4.80
CA THR A 111 16.00 -13.21 5.42
C THR A 111 16.52 -12.22 4.38
N ARG A 112 16.32 -10.91 4.62
CA ARG A 112 16.82 -9.84 3.76
C ARG A 112 17.63 -8.85 4.57
N CYS A 113 18.86 -8.55 4.12
CA CYS A 113 19.80 -7.66 4.82
C CYS A 113 19.99 -8.03 6.32
N GLY A 114 20.04 -9.33 6.62
CA GLY A 114 20.18 -9.82 8.01
C GLY A 114 18.92 -9.69 8.87
N ARG A 115 17.77 -9.32 8.29
CA ARG A 115 16.47 -9.25 8.99
C ARG A 115 15.52 -10.30 8.49
N HIS A 116 14.81 -10.95 9.41
CA HIS A 116 13.67 -11.80 9.08
C HIS A 116 12.49 -10.90 8.70
N VAL A 117 12.04 -11.04 7.46
CA VAL A 117 10.93 -10.28 6.86
C VAL A 117 9.88 -11.29 6.41
N ILE A 118 8.61 -10.96 6.65
CA ILE A 118 7.50 -11.76 6.12
C ILE A 118 7.21 -11.29 4.69
N ALA A 119 7.33 -12.20 3.74
CA ALA A 119 6.94 -11.98 2.36
C ALA A 119 5.48 -12.40 2.18
N HIS A 120 4.62 -11.39 2.09
CA HIS A 120 3.18 -11.55 1.84
C HIS A 120 2.90 -11.79 0.34
N CYS A 121 2.10 -12.81 0.04
CA CYS A 121 1.61 -13.10 -1.31
C CYS A 121 0.10 -13.25 -1.31
N PHE A 122 -0.58 -12.32 -1.98
CA PHE A 122 -2.02 -12.34 -2.17
C PHE A 122 -2.36 -12.71 -3.60
N GLU A 123 -3.38 -13.53 -3.78
CA GLU A 123 -3.97 -13.84 -5.08
C GLU A 123 -5.40 -13.31 -5.07
N TYR A 124 -5.70 -12.35 -5.94
CA TYR A 124 -7.02 -11.75 -6.03
C TYR A 124 -7.60 -12.04 -7.41
N THR A 125 -8.74 -12.73 -7.45
CA THR A 125 -9.49 -12.91 -8.70
C THR A 125 -10.54 -11.82 -8.78
N ASP A 126 -10.44 -10.98 -9.79
CA ASP A 126 -11.40 -9.89 -10.00
C ASP A 126 -12.74 -10.49 -10.46
N PRO A 127 -13.86 -10.23 -9.76
CA PRO A 127 -15.15 -10.75 -10.13
C PRO A 127 -15.68 -10.20 -11.47
N GLU A 128 -15.18 -9.06 -11.95
CA GLU A 128 -15.67 -8.43 -13.18
C GLU A 128 -15.06 -9.05 -14.45
N ASP A 129 -13.75 -9.31 -14.46
CA ASP A 129 -13.03 -9.84 -15.63
C ASP A 129 -12.60 -11.31 -15.48
N GLY A 130 -12.70 -11.88 -14.27
CA GLY A 130 -12.29 -13.25 -13.95
C GLY A 130 -10.78 -13.48 -13.89
N ALA A 131 -9.95 -12.44 -14.04
CA ALA A 131 -8.50 -12.55 -14.03
C ALA A 131 -7.94 -12.61 -12.61
N THR A 132 -6.91 -13.44 -12.41
CA THR A 132 -6.22 -13.57 -11.11
C THR A 132 -4.93 -12.74 -11.08
N TYR A 133 -4.87 -11.82 -10.13
CA TYR A 133 -3.75 -10.92 -9.90
C TYR A 133 -2.94 -11.34 -8.67
N HIS A 134 -1.61 -11.34 -8.81
CA HIS A 134 -0.69 -11.68 -7.72
C HIS A 134 -0.06 -10.40 -7.15
N ILE A 135 -0.34 -10.13 -5.87
CA ILE A 135 0.12 -8.91 -5.19
C ILE A 135 1.15 -9.33 -4.13
N ARG A 136 2.41 -8.92 -4.31
CA ARG A 136 3.56 -9.40 -3.54
C ARG A 136 4.53 -8.29 -3.18
N GLY A 137 5.51 -8.60 -2.33
CA GLY A 137 6.65 -7.73 -2.04
C GLY A 137 6.27 -6.42 -1.36
N LEU A 138 6.91 -5.32 -1.77
CA LEU A 138 6.65 -3.99 -1.18
C LEU A 138 5.20 -3.54 -1.40
N THR A 139 4.63 -3.83 -2.58
CA THR A 139 3.25 -3.49 -2.91
C THR A 139 2.27 -4.13 -1.92
N ALA A 140 2.44 -5.42 -1.64
CA ALA A 140 1.63 -6.13 -0.63
C ALA A 140 1.81 -5.51 0.77
N ARG A 141 3.05 -5.20 1.15
CA ARG A 141 3.34 -4.58 2.46
C ARG A 141 2.66 -3.21 2.62
N CYS A 142 2.70 -2.37 1.59
CA CYS A 142 2.00 -1.08 1.59
C CYS A 142 0.47 -1.27 1.69
N ALA A 143 -0.11 -2.21 0.94
CA ALA A 143 -1.54 -2.45 0.97
C ALA A 143 -2.04 -2.94 2.34
N VAL A 144 -1.33 -3.90 2.96
CA VAL A 144 -1.65 -4.37 4.32
C VAL A 144 -1.53 -3.22 5.33
N PHE A 145 -0.46 -2.43 5.24
CA PHE A 145 -0.28 -1.29 6.14
C PHE A 145 -1.42 -0.26 6.03
N THR A 146 -1.76 0.14 4.80
CA THR A 146 -2.88 1.07 4.56
C THR A 146 -4.19 0.49 5.11
N ALA A 147 -4.45 -0.80 4.91
CA ALA A 147 -5.64 -1.46 5.44
C ALA A 147 -5.68 -1.49 6.97
N LEU A 148 -4.55 -1.75 7.64
CA LEU A 148 -4.44 -1.75 9.10
C LEU A 148 -4.73 -0.36 9.68
N VAL A 149 -4.13 0.69 9.12
CA VAL A 149 -4.32 2.07 9.60
C VAL A 149 -5.75 2.52 9.41
N ILE A 150 -6.31 2.32 8.22
CA ILE A 150 -7.64 2.83 7.89
C ILE A 150 -8.73 2.01 8.57
N LEU A 151 -8.67 0.68 8.51
CA LEU A 151 -9.74 -0.17 9.05
C LEU A 151 -9.61 -0.37 10.56
N GLY A 152 -8.40 -0.27 11.13
CA GLY A 152 -8.15 -0.45 12.57
C GLY A 152 -8.48 -1.85 13.07
N ARG A 153 -8.42 -2.86 12.19
CA ARG A 153 -8.71 -4.28 12.49
C ARG A 153 -7.43 -5.10 12.36
N LYS A 154 -7.34 -6.20 13.11
CA LYS A 154 -6.22 -7.15 12.98
C LYS A 154 -6.38 -8.01 11.73
N PRO A 155 -5.29 -8.34 11.03
CA PRO A 155 -5.33 -9.28 9.91
C PRO A 155 -5.53 -10.71 10.42
N SER A 156 -5.95 -11.60 9.51
CA SER A 156 -6.10 -13.04 9.74
C SER A 156 -4.77 -13.82 9.70
N PHE A 157 -3.66 -13.12 9.54
CA PHE A 157 -2.31 -13.66 9.37
C PHE A 157 -1.28 -12.82 10.14
N GLU A 158 -0.04 -13.27 10.20
CA GLU A 158 1.04 -12.58 10.92
C GLU A 158 1.61 -11.40 10.12
N VAL A 159 1.94 -10.31 10.81
CA VAL A 159 2.60 -9.12 10.23
C VAL A 159 3.90 -8.84 10.95
N ASP A 160 4.95 -8.48 10.19
CA ASP A 160 6.31 -8.26 10.70
C ASP A 160 6.64 -6.78 10.95
N PHE A 161 5.68 -5.88 10.76
CA PHE A 161 5.82 -4.45 11.05
C PHE A 161 4.87 -4.02 12.17
N ASN A 162 5.42 -3.27 13.12
CA ASN A 162 4.63 -2.66 14.18
C ASN A 162 4.07 -1.31 13.68
N LEU A 163 2.81 -0.99 13.97
CA LEU A 163 2.22 0.32 13.68
C LEU A 163 3.02 1.47 14.34
N SER A 164 3.76 1.19 15.42
CA SER A 164 4.69 2.12 16.05
C SER A 164 6.10 2.17 15.42
N ASN A 165 6.48 1.19 14.59
CA ASN A 165 7.83 1.01 14.03
C ASN A 165 7.79 0.90 12.51
N LEU A 166 7.13 1.86 11.85
CA LEU A 166 7.08 1.90 10.38
C LEU A 166 8.40 2.30 9.75
N ILE A 167 9.23 2.95 10.54
CA ILE A 167 10.64 3.15 10.25
C ILE A 167 11.33 1.98 10.96
N PRO A 168 12.04 1.07 10.25
CA PRO A 168 12.94 0.20 10.96
C PRO A 168 13.88 1.09 11.80
N PRO A 169 14.28 0.69 13.02
CA PRO A 169 15.08 1.52 13.95
C PRO A 169 16.53 1.76 13.47
N SER A 170 16.72 1.93 12.17
CA SER A 170 17.95 1.70 11.47
C SER A 170 18.23 2.77 10.44
N GLU A 171 18.19 4.02 10.88
CA GLU A 171 19.14 4.98 10.30
C GLU A 171 20.58 4.45 10.45
N GLU A 172 20.89 3.65 11.49
CA GLU A 172 22.20 3.02 11.66
C GLU A 172 22.57 1.90 10.67
N SER A 173 21.61 1.20 10.05
CA SER A 173 21.95 0.06 9.16
C SER A 173 22.07 0.44 7.68
N PHE A 174 21.38 1.48 7.23
CA PHE A 174 21.46 1.96 5.85
C PHE A 174 22.64 2.92 5.63
N LEU A 175 23.14 3.54 6.70
CA LEU A 175 24.28 4.47 6.65
C LEU A 175 25.66 3.80 6.81
N LYS A 176 25.74 2.48 7.05
CA LYS A 176 27.04 1.81 6.98
C LYS A 176 27.46 1.76 5.51
N PRO A 177 28.55 2.43 5.10
CA PRO A 177 29.12 2.19 3.79
C PRO A 177 29.41 0.70 3.72
N GLN A 178 28.89 0.00 2.71
CA GLN A 178 29.46 -1.29 2.33
C GLN A 178 30.92 -1.01 2.00
N LYS A 179 31.81 -1.23 2.98
CA LYS A 179 33.24 -1.39 2.71
C LYS A 179 33.31 -2.67 1.87
N HIS A 180 33.28 -2.50 0.56
CA HIS A 180 33.71 -3.52 -0.37
C HIS A 180 35.06 -4.03 0.14
N ALA A 181 35.11 -5.34 0.37
CA ALA A 181 36.34 -6.05 0.63
C ALA A 181 37.37 -5.65 -0.44
N VAL A 182 38.36 -4.85 -0.03
CA VAL A 182 39.58 -4.69 -0.80
C VAL A 182 40.25 -6.05 -0.79
N SER A 183 40.37 -6.59 -1.99
CA SER A 183 41.17 -7.72 -2.43
C SER A 183 42.31 -8.14 -1.48
N LYS A 184 42.31 -9.41 -1.10
CA LYS A 184 43.58 -10.11 -0.82
C LYS A 184 44.27 -10.39 -2.16
N LEU A 185 45.46 -9.83 -2.33
CA LEU A 185 46.58 -10.43 -3.06
C LEU A 185 47.73 -10.52 -2.06
#